data_AF-A0A382VYZ7-F1
#
_entry.id   AF-A0A382VYZ7-F1
#
_cell.length_a   1.000
_cell.length_b   1.000
_cell.length_c   1.000
_cell.angle_alpha   90.00
_cell.angle_beta   90.00
_cell.angle_gamma   90.00
#
_symmetry.space_group_name_H-M   'P 1'
#
loop_
_entity.id
_entity.type
_entity.pdbx_description
1 polymer ?
#
loop_
_entity_poly.entity_id
_entity_poly.type
_entity_poly.pdbx_seq_one_letter_code
_entity_poly.pdbx_strand_id
1 'polypeptide(L)'
;MPRQGLSILSKTERTVLTITGLSHLAVHAQMLVFPALLPLFHKQFGLGFDTLGLMATAGAFMFGLGAIPAGLLESRLGGRKLLVIYQVGSGFAALIIVTAQTIFQITVGLAVLGAMSSIYHPAGLTILSHRL
;
A
#
# COMPACT_ATOMS: atom_id res chain seq x y z
N MET A 1 -3.39 -25.98 -27.95
CA MET A 1 -2.83 -25.08 -26.90
C MET A 1 -3.97 -24.63 -26.00
N PRO A 2 -4.01 -24.95 -24.69
CA PRO A 2 -5.08 -24.44 -23.85
C PRO A 2 -4.75 -22.98 -23.50
N ARG A 3 -5.41 -22.04 -24.20
CA ARG A 3 -5.59 -20.66 -23.70
C ARG A 3 -6.68 -20.71 -22.62
N GLN A 4 -6.35 -21.06 -21.37
CA GLN A 4 -7.37 -21.37 -20.36
C GLN A 4 -7.06 -20.89 -18.94
N GLY A 5 -6.51 -19.68 -18.76
CA GLY A 5 -6.38 -19.11 -17.42
C GLY A 5 -7.67 -18.42 -16.95
N LEU A 6 -8.13 -17.42 -17.72
CA LEU A 6 -9.25 -16.54 -17.34
C LEU A 6 -10.62 -17.05 -17.78
N SER A 7 -10.70 -18.04 -18.66
CA SER A 7 -11.97 -18.54 -19.22
C SER A 7 -12.69 -19.55 -18.34
N ILE A 8 -12.01 -20.07 -17.30
CA ILE A 8 -12.57 -21.05 -16.35
C ILE A 8 -13.21 -20.35 -15.14
N LEU A 9 -12.79 -19.12 -14.85
CA LEU A 9 -13.29 -18.34 -13.72
C LEU A 9 -14.71 -17.81 -13.98
N SER A 10 -15.57 -17.93 -12.98
CA SER A 10 -16.83 -17.22 -12.90
C SER A 10 -16.63 -15.70 -12.95
N LYS A 11 -17.69 -14.98 -13.32
CA LYS A 11 -17.67 -13.51 -13.37
C LYS A 11 -17.24 -12.89 -12.03
N THR A 12 -17.65 -13.49 -10.91
CA THR A 12 -17.31 -13.04 -9.56
C THR A 12 -15.83 -13.24 -9.27
N GLU A 13 -15.29 -14.43 -9.54
CA GLU A 13 -13.86 -14.75 -9.36
C GLU A 13 -12.97 -13.83 -10.19
N ARG A 14 -13.34 -13.57 -11.45
CA ARG A 14 -12.63 -12.65 -12.33
C ARG A 14 -12.63 -11.21 -11.80
N THR A 15 -13.75 -10.78 -11.22
CA THR A 15 -13.89 -9.47 -10.58
C THR A 15 -13.02 -9.37 -9.34
N VAL A 16 -13.05 -10.39 -8.48
CA VAL A 16 -12.20 -10.47 -7.28
C VAL A 16 -10.73 -10.39 -7.65
N LEU A 17 -10.28 -11.20 -8.61
CA LEU A 17 -8.90 -11.22 -9.09
C LEU A 17 -8.47 -9.86 -9.65
N THR A 18 -9.34 -9.19 -10.39
CA THR A 18 -9.05 -7.86 -10.95
C THR A 18 -8.90 -6.82 -9.85
N ILE A 19 -9.82 -6.80 -8.87
CA ILE A 19 -9.79 -5.84 -7.76
C ILE A 19 -8.55 -6.07 -6.89
N THR A 20 -8.27 -7.31 -6.50
CA THR A 20 -7.10 -7.62 -5.66
C THR A 20 -5.80 -7.38 -6.44
N GLY A 21 -5.73 -7.76 -7.72
CA GLY A 21 -4.57 -7.51 -8.57
C GLY A 21 -4.27 -6.01 -8.76
N LEU A 22 -5.28 -5.18 -9.01
CA LEU A 22 -5.09 -3.73 -9.08
C LEU A 22 -4.72 -3.13 -7.73
N SER A 23 -5.28 -3.65 -6.64
CA SER A 23 -4.94 -3.23 -5.28
C SER A 23 -3.49 -3.58 -4.92
N HIS A 24 -2.98 -4.72 -5.36
CA HIS A 24 -1.57 -5.12 -5.25
C HIS A 24 -0.65 -4.19 -6.04
N LEU A 25 -1.03 -3.89 -7.28
CA LEU A 25 -0.29 -2.94 -8.10
C LEU A 25 -0.22 -1.58 -7.39
N ALA A 26 -1.35 -1.11 -6.86
CA ALA A 26 -1.43 0.15 -6.13
C ALA A 26 -0.52 0.15 -4.89
N VAL A 27 -0.49 -0.92 -4.09
CA VAL A 27 0.32 -0.96 -2.87
C VAL A 27 1.82 -0.85 -3.19
N HIS A 28 2.27 -1.53 -4.24
CA HIS A 28 3.67 -1.45 -4.65
C HIS A 28 4.01 -0.11 -5.30
N ALA A 29 3.11 0.44 -6.11
CA ALA A 29 3.29 1.79 -6.65
C ALA A 29 3.45 2.82 -5.54
N GLN A 30 2.60 2.74 -4.50
CA GLN A 30 2.67 3.62 -3.32
C GLN A 30 3.96 3.45 -2.53
N MET A 31 4.44 2.22 -2.36
CA MET A 31 5.71 1.94 -1.65
C MET A 31 6.94 2.43 -2.43
N LEU A 32 6.90 2.41 -3.76
CA LEU A 32 8.04 2.70 -4.62
C LEU A 32 8.07 4.13 -5.14
N VAL A 33 6.98 4.89 -5.03
CA VAL A 33 6.91 6.27 -5.55
C VAL A 33 7.95 7.18 -4.90
N PHE A 34 8.10 7.14 -3.58
CA PHE A 34 9.06 8.01 -2.89
C PHE A 34 10.52 7.62 -3.19
N PRO A 35 10.93 6.34 -3.10
CA PRO A 35 12.25 5.91 -3.57
C PRO A 35 12.60 6.35 -4.99
N ALA A 36 11.63 6.26 -5.92
CA ALA A 36 11.84 6.70 -7.31
C ALA A 36 12.04 8.22 -7.43
N LEU A 37 11.53 9.01 -6.47
CA LEU A 37 11.63 10.47 -6.46
C LEU A 37 12.79 11.01 -5.61
N LEU A 38 13.59 10.16 -4.95
CA LEU A 38 14.72 10.60 -4.11
C LEU A 38 15.66 11.59 -4.83
N PRO A 39 16.10 11.36 -6.09
CA PRO A 39 16.98 12.31 -6.77
C PRO A 39 16.32 13.67 -7.02
N LEU A 40 15.01 13.66 -7.29
CA LEU A 40 14.25 14.89 -7.49
C LEU A 40 14.12 15.67 -6.17
N PHE A 41 13.82 14.98 -5.07
CA PHE A 41 13.74 15.59 -3.75
C PHE A 41 15.08 16.16 -3.29
N HIS A 42 16.18 15.43 -3.53
CA HIS A 42 17.54 15.91 -3.28
C HIS A 42 17.80 17.23 -4.01
N LYS A 43 17.52 17.28 -5.31
CA LYS A 43 17.74 18.46 -6.15
C LYS A 43 16.82 19.64 -5.79
N GLN A 44 15.56 19.38 -5.49
CA GLN A 44 14.54 20.41 -5.32
C GLN A 44 14.51 21.01 -3.91
N PHE A 45 14.79 20.19 -2.88
CA PHE A 45 14.74 20.61 -1.48
C PHE A 45 16.13 20.71 -0.82
N GLY A 46 17.21 20.39 -1.55
CA GLY A 46 18.58 20.44 -1.01
C GLY A 46 18.85 19.43 0.10
N LEU A 47 18.04 18.38 0.21
CA LEU A 47 18.12 17.39 1.30
C LEU A 47 19.23 16.37 1.05
N GLY A 48 20.02 16.05 2.08
CA GLY A 48 21.00 14.95 2.00
C GLY A 48 20.34 13.58 1.86
N PHE A 49 21.05 12.62 1.26
CA PHE A 49 20.57 11.23 1.10
C PHE A 49 20.40 10.49 2.43
N ASP A 50 21.08 10.92 3.49
CA ASP A 50 20.87 10.49 4.86
C ASP A 50 19.45 10.84 5.34
N THR A 51 19.03 12.09 5.15
CA THR A 51 17.68 12.56 5.53
C THR A 51 16.63 11.88 4.68
N LEU A 52 16.82 11.83 3.36
CA LEU A 52 15.88 11.19 2.45
C LEU A 52 15.78 9.67 2.71
N GLY A 53 16.89 9.03 3.06
CA GLY A 53 16.94 7.63 3.50
C GLY A 53 16.07 7.41 4.73
N LEU A 54 16.20 8.26 5.77
CA LEU A 54 15.34 8.19 6.96
C LEU A 54 13.86 8.36 6.63
N MET A 55 13.51 9.25 5.70
CA MET A 55 12.12 9.41 5.24
C MET A 55 11.58 8.13 4.59
N ALA A 56 12.36 7.52 3.70
CA ALA A 56 11.99 6.26 3.06
C ALA A 56 11.87 5.12 4.08
N THR A 57 12.82 5.05 5.02
CA THR A 57 12.82 4.07 6.10
C THR A 57 11.59 4.23 7.00
N ALA A 58 11.13 5.44 7.31
CA ALA A 58 9.93 5.64 8.12
C ALA A 58 8.69 4.98 7.48
N GLY A 59 8.50 5.17 6.17
CA GLY A 59 7.44 4.50 5.42
C GLY A 59 7.61 2.98 5.38
N ALA A 60 8.80 2.49 5.02
CA ALA A 60 9.08 1.06 4.93
C ALA A 60 8.97 0.33 6.28
N PHE A 61 9.43 0.97 7.35
CA PHE A 61 9.32 0.46 8.71
C PHE A 61 7.86 0.34 9.14
N MET A 62 7.05 1.38 8.91
CA MET A 62 5.62 1.34 9.23
C MET A 62 4.85 0.34 8.35
N PHE A 63 5.30 0.09 7.11
CA PHE A 63 4.76 -0.98 6.28
C PHE A 63 5.02 -2.37 6.89
N GLY A 64 6.24 -2.63 7.35
CA GLY A 64 6.55 -3.88 8.05
C GLY A 64 5.83 -4.00 9.39
N LEU A 65 5.86 -2.95 10.21
CA LEU A 65 5.26 -2.91 11.54
C LEU A 65 3.73 -3.05 11.46
N GLY A 66 3.08 -2.38 10.52
CA GLY A 66 1.63 -2.39 10.32
C GLY A 66 1.08 -3.76 9.86
N ALA A 67 1.92 -4.59 9.24
CA ALA A 67 1.51 -5.91 8.79
C ALA A 67 1.12 -6.83 9.98
N ILE A 68 1.76 -6.66 11.14
CA ILE A 68 1.49 -7.43 12.36
C ILE A 68 0.05 -7.20 12.86
N PRO A 69 -0.38 -5.97 13.20
CA PRO A 69 -1.75 -5.73 13.63
C PRO A 69 -2.76 -5.97 12.50
N ALA A 70 -2.40 -5.73 11.23
CA ALA A 70 -3.29 -6.03 10.11
C ALA A 70 -3.60 -7.53 10.00
N GLY A 71 -2.60 -8.40 10.19
CA GLY A 71 -2.78 -9.84 10.24
C GLY A 71 -3.66 -10.29 11.42
N LEU A 72 -3.54 -9.64 12.58
CA LEU A 72 -4.41 -9.96 13.72
C LEU A 72 -5.87 -9.50 13.49
N LEU A 73 -6.06 -8.32 12.89
CA LEU A 73 -7.37 -7.76 12.58
C LEU A 73 -8.12 -8.53 11.49
N GLU A 74 -7.39 -9.25 10.63
CA GLU A 74 -7.96 -10.09 9.58
C GLU A 74 -9.00 -11.06 10.13
N SER A 75 -8.68 -11.77 11.21
CA SER A 75 -9.58 -12.72 11.87
C SER A 75 -10.91 -12.11 12.34
N ARG A 76 -10.95 -10.79 12.60
CA ARG A 76 -12.12 -10.09 13.14
C ARG A 76 -12.91 -9.31 12.08
N LEU A 77 -12.22 -8.74 11.09
CA LEU A 77 -12.82 -7.84 10.11
C LEU A 77 -13.02 -8.51 8.74
N GLY A 78 -12.25 -9.56 8.45
CA GLY A 78 -12.19 -10.23 7.16
C GLY A 78 -11.56 -9.38 6.06
N GLY A 79 -11.16 -10.03 4.97
CA GLY A 79 -10.38 -9.39 3.91
C GLY A 79 -11.10 -8.23 3.20
N ARG A 80 -12.43 -8.31 2.98
CA ARG A 80 -13.17 -7.24 2.27
C ARG A 80 -13.14 -5.91 3.02
N LYS A 81 -13.38 -5.91 4.34
CA LYS A 81 -13.37 -4.67 5.13
C LYS A 81 -11.95 -4.12 5.21
N LEU A 82 -10.96 -4.98 5.43
CA LEU A 82 -9.55 -4.58 5.46
C LEU A 82 -9.10 -3.96 4.13
N LEU A 83 -9.54 -4.49 2.98
CA LEU A 83 -9.20 -3.92 1.67
C LEU A 83 -9.74 -2.50 1.50
N VAL A 84 -10.95 -2.23 2.01
CA VAL A 84 -11.52 -0.86 2.00
C VAL A 84 -10.75 0.06 2.96
N ILE A 85 -10.40 -0.42 4.15
CA ILE A 85 -9.60 0.35 5.12
C ILE A 85 -8.24 0.72 4.52
N TYR A 86 -7.57 -0.22 3.86
CA TYR A 86 -6.34 0.04 3.09
C TYR A 86 -6.56 1.17 2.07
N GLN A 87 -7.55 1.04 1.20
CA GLN A 87 -7.71 1.98 0.09
C GLN A 87 -8.04 3.40 0.57
N VAL A 88 -8.95 3.52 1.54
CA VAL A 88 -9.35 4.81 2.13
C VAL A 88 -8.20 5.40 2.95
N GLY A 89 -7.54 4.57 3.76
CA GLY A 89 -6.41 4.97 4.59
C GLY A 89 -5.23 5.47 3.76
N SER A 90 -4.89 4.78 2.68
CA SER A 90 -3.84 5.22 1.75
C SER A 90 -4.22 6.52 1.03
N GLY A 91 -5.50 6.71 0.70
CA GLY A 91 -6.01 7.98 0.18
C GLY A 91 -5.86 9.14 1.17
N PHE A 92 -6.18 8.90 2.44
CA PHE A 92 -5.98 9.89 3.51
C PHE A 92 -4.49 10.21 3.72
N ALA A 93 -3.62 9.20 3.70
CA ALA A 93 -2.18 9.41 3.77
C ALA A 93 -1.64 10.25 2.59
N ALA A 94 -2.16 10.02 1.38
CA ALA A 94 -1.81 10.82 0.21
C ALA A 94 -2.23 12.29 0.38
N LEU A 95 -3.39 12.56 1.00
CA LEU A 95 -3.81 13.93 1.31
C LEU A 95 -2.83 14.61 2.27
N ILE A 96 -2.40 13.92 3.34
CA ILE A 96 -1.38 14.45 4.27
C ILE A 96 -0.12 14.86 3.50
N ILE A 97 0.36 14.02 2.58
CA ILE A 97 1.57 14.29 1.79
C ILE A 97 1.38 15.49 0.85
N VAL A 98 0.26 15.56 0.12
CA VAL A 98 0.01 16.62 -0.88
C VAL A 98 -0.20 17.98 -0.23
N THR A 99 -0.79 18.03 0.97
CA THR A 99 -1.00 19.29 1.71
C THR A 99 0.17 19.65 2.63
N ALA A 100 1.25 18.86 2.63
CA ALA A 100 2.38 19.08 3.51
C ALA A 100 3.12 20.39 3.17
N GLN A 101 3.41 21.16 4.20
CA GLN A 101 4.18 22.41 4.12
C GLN A 101 5.62 22.23 4.62
N THR A 102 5.93 21.08 5.23
CA THR A 102 7.25 20.79 5.79
C THR A 102 7.69 19.37 5.45
N ILE A 103 9.00 19.14 5.41
CA ILE A 103 9.57 17.80 5.20
C ILE A 103 9.13 16.81 6.27
N PHE A 104 9.00 17.27 7.52
CA PHE A 104 8.48 16.45 8.61
C PHE A 104 7.05 15.96 8.35
N GLN A 105 6.16 16.82 7.84
CA GLN A 105 4.80 16.42 7.48
C GLN A 105 4.77 15.39 6.35
N ILE A 106 5.66 15.52 5.36
CA ILE A 106 5.83 14.51 4.31
C ILE A 106 6.26 13.18 4.93
N THR A 107 7.23 13.18 5.83
CA THR A 107 7.70 11.96 6.52
C THR A 107 6.59 11.28 7.30
N VAL A 108 5.78 12.05 8.05
CA VAL A 108 4.61 11.52 8.75
C VAL A 108 3.60 10.94 7.75
N GLY A 109 3.34 11.64 6.64
CA GLY A 109 2.48 11.14 5.56
C GLY A 109 2.98 9.81 4.97
N LEU A 110 4.29 9.67 4.73
CA LEU A 110 4.91 8.42 4.27
C LEU A 110 4.79 7.29 5.30
N ALA A 111 4.97 7.59 6.59
CA ALA A 111 4.80 6.63 7.67
C ALA A 111 3.34 6.13 7.75
N VAL A 112 2.37 7.04 7.68
CA VAL A 112 0.94 6.69 7.64
C VAL A 112 0.60 5.90 6.38
N LEU A 113 1.15 6.29 5.22
CA LEU A 113 0.95 5.57 3.96
C LEU A 113 1.48 4.14 4.05
N GLY A 114 2.68 3.95 4.60
CA GLY A 114 3.26 2.63 4.85
C GLY A 114 2.38 1.78 5.76
N ALA A 115 1.93 2.33 6.89
CA ALA A 115 1.03 1.65 7.82
C ALA A 115 -0.28 1.20 7.16
N MET A 116 -0.93 2.06 6.38
CA MET A 116 -2.18 1.71 5.68
C MET A 116 -1.95 0.71 4.55
N SER A 117 -0.85 0.86 3.81
CA SER A 117 -0.44 -0.03 2.73
C SER A 117 -0.16 -1.45 3.22
N SER A 118 0.34 -1.61 4.45
CA SER A 118 0.64 -2.93 5.05
C SER A 118 -0.58 -3.87 5.09
N ILE A 119 -1.79 -3.30 5.14
CA ILE A 119 -3.06 -4.02 5.29
C ILE A 119 -3.38 -4.84 4.03
N TYR A 120 -2.85 -4.45 2.86
CA TYR A 120 -3.17 -5.11 1.60
C TYR A 120 -2.88 -6.61 1.63
N HIS A 121 -1.73 -7.05 2.19
CA HIS A 121 -1.32 -8.45 2.14
C HIS A 121 -2.25 -9.40 2.90
N PRO A 122 -2.55 -9.18 4.19
CA PRO A 122 -3.54 -10.00 4.88
C PRO A 122 -4.93 -9.89 4.23
N ALA A 123 -5.35 -8.70 3.81
CA ALA A 123 -6.65 -8.51 3.17
C ALA A 123 -6.81 -9.28 1.85
N GLY A 124 -5.83 -9.13 0.95
CA GLY A 124 -5.81 -9.71 -0.38
C GLY A 124 -5.69 -11.23 -0.33
N LEU A 125 -4.84 -11.77 0.55
CA LEU A 125 -4.69 -13.21 0.74
C LEU A 125 -5.98 -13.85 1.24
N THR A 126 -6.64 -13.27 2.25
CA THR A 126 -7.94 -13.76 2.74
C THR A 126 -9.02 -13.73 1.67
N ILE A 127 -9.10 -12.65 0.89
CA ILE A 127 -10.10 -12.56 -0.18
C ILE A 127 -9.84 -13.67 -1.20
N LEU A 128 -8.58 -13.86 -1.59
CA LEU A 128 -8.22 -14.85 -2.61
C LEU A 128 -8.49 -16.28 -2.12
N SER A 129 -8.05 -16.63 -0.91
CA SER A 129 -8.20 -17.98 -0.36
C SER A 129 -9.65 -18.40 -0.08
N HIS A 130 -10.58 -17.44 0.05
CA HIS A 130 -11.99 -17.71 0.31
C HIS A 130 -12.89 -17.58 -0.93
N ARG A 131 -12.33 -17.16 -2.06
CA ARG A 131 -13.12 -16.81 -3.27
C ARG A 131 -12.60 -17.44 -4.55
N LEU A 132 -11.35 -17.91 -4.57
CA LEU A 132 -10.76 -18.75 -5.62
C LEU A 132 -10.38 -20.09 -5.00
#